data_AF-A0A7V8Z500-F1
#
_entry.id   AF-A0A7V8Z500-F1
#
_cell.length_a   1.000
_cell.length_b   1.000
_cell.length_c   1.000
_cell.angle_alpha   90.00
_cell.angle_beta   90.00
_cell.angle_gamma   90.00
#
_symmetry.space_group_name_H-M   'P 1'
#
loop_
_entity.id
_entity.type
_entity.pdbx_description
1 polymer ?
#
loop_
_entity_poly.entity_id
_entity_poly.type
_entity_poly.pdbx_seq_one_letter_code
_entity_poly.pdbx_strand_id
1 'polypeptide(L)' 'MCLTCGCRLPHEDHGKADYITIEDLEKSAAIDDFSLDQAVRILVETVEAAKAEGSTSTGDRPAHLTSTPSGAGPKGAR' A
#
# COMPACT_ATOMS: atom_id res chain seq x y z
N MET A 1 -14.96 -1.36 16.12
CA MET A 1 -15.23 -1.91 14.78
C MET A 1 -13.86 -1.89 14.32
N CYS A 2 -13.18 -3.01 14.47
CA CYS A 2 -12.52 -3.51 13.29
C CYS A 2 -13.35 -3.14 12.05
N LEU A 3 -13.00 -2.05 11.39
CA LEU A 3 -13.71 -1.53 10.21
C LEU A 3 -13.74 -2.58 9.09
N THR A 4 -12.97 -3.65 9.27
CA THR A 4 -12.77 -4.79 8.39
C THR A 4 -13.36 -6.13 8.90
N CYS A 5 -13.89 -6.26 10.12
CA CYS A 5 -14.40 -7.54 10.68
C CYS A 5 -15.87 -7.82 10.36
N GLY A 6 -16.67 -6.80 10.03
CA GLY A 6 -18.09 -6.96 9.67
C GLY A 6 -19.06 -7.19 10.84
N CYS A 7 -18.62 -7.20 12.10
CA CYS A 7 -19.46 -7.41 13.30
C CYS A 7 -20.34 -6.21 13.71
N ARG A 8 -20.11 -5.02 13.13
CA ARG A 8 -20.84 -3.76 13.40
C ARG A 8 -20.77 -3.24 14.84
N LEU A 9 -19.72 -3.57 15.60
CA LEU A 9 -19.48 -3.02 16.94
C LEU A 9 -18.36 -1.98 16.89
N PRO A 10 -18.63 -0.66 16.71
CA PRO A 10 -17.67 0.37 16.28
C PRO A 10 -16.52 0.72 17.21
N HIS A 11 -16.61 0.27 18.46
CA HIS A 11 -15.61 0.55 19.50
C HIS A 11 -14.83 -0.71 19.92
N GLU A 12 -15.21 -1.89 19.43
CA GLU A 12 -14.60 -3.17 19.82
C GLU A 12 -13.48 -3.61 18.87
N ASP A 13 -12.35 -4.00 19.45
CA ASP A 13 -11.17 -4.58 18.77
C ASP A 13 -11.10 -6.13 18.92
N HIS A 14 -12.00 -6.72 19.71
CA HIS A 14 -12.04 -8.15 20.02
C HIS A 14 -10.69 -8.74 20.47
N GLY A 15 -9.88 -7.94 21.18
CA GLY A 15 -8.56 -8.34 21.68
C GLY A 15 -7.48 -8.39 20.59
N LYS A 16 -7.68 -7.73 19.45
CA LYS A 16 -6.71 -7.66 18.35
C LYS A 16 -6.26 -6.23 18.12
N ALA A 17 -5.02 -5.94 18.50
CA ALA A 17 -4.42 -4.61 18.39
C ALA A 17 -4.36 -4.04 16.95
N ASP A 18 -4.35 -4.90 15.94
CA ASP A 18 -4.29 -4.48 14.52
C ASP A 18 -5.65 -4.04 13.97
N TYR A 19 -6.73 -4.19 14.74
CA TYR A 19 -8.05 -3.75 14.32
C TYR A 19 -8.18 -2.25 14.50
N ILE A 20 -8.26 -1.52 13.39
CA ILE A 20 -8.63 -0.11 13.38
C ILE A 20 -10.05 0.01 13.91
N THR A 21 -10.25 0.79 14.97
CA THR A 21 -11.57 1.11 15.54
C THR A 21 -12.13 2.44 15.04
N ILE A 22 -13.37 2.79 15.42
CA ILE A 22 -13.92 4.11 15.07
C ILE A 22 -13.16 5.23 15.79
N GLU A 23 -12.68 4.97 17.01
CA GLU A 23 -11.88 5.93 17.79
C GLU A 23 -10.57 6.27 17.10
N ASP A 24 -9.96 5.31 16.41
CA ASP A 24 -8.73 5.58 15.66
C ASP A 24 -9.01 6.54 14.49
N LEU A 25 -10.14 6.35 13.81
CA LEU A 25 -10.57 7.25 12.75
C LEU A 25 -10.96 8.64 13.29
N GLU A 26 -11.67 8.70 14.42
CA GLU A 26 -12.03 9.96 15.10
C GLU A 26 -10.79 10.73 15.58
N LYS A 27 -9.81 10.04 16.18
CA LYS A 27 -8.53 10.66 16.59
C LYS A 27 -7.79 11.21 15.38
N SER A 28 -7.74 10.46 14.28
CA SER A 28 -7.12 10.92 13.03
C SER A 28 -7.85 12.15 12.49
N ALA A 29 -9.18 12.14 12.47
CA ALA A 29 -10.00 13.26 11.99
C ALA A 29 -9.76 14.53 12.82
N ALA A 30 -9.65 14.39 14.15
CA ALA A 30 -9.46 15.50 15.06
C ALA A 30 -8.11 16.22 14.89
N ILE A 31 -7.07 15.54 14.39
CA ILE A 31 -5.76 16.16 14.11
C ILE A 31 -5.88 17.26 13.04
N ASP A 32 -6.77 17.04 12.07
CA ASP A 32 -6.96 17.90 10.90
C ASP A 32 -8.27 18.72 10.97
N ASP A 33 -8.92 18.79 12.13
CA ASP A 33 -10.21 19.47 12.36
C ASP A 33 -11.33 18.98 11.41
N PHE A 34 -11.35 17.68 11.14
CA PHE A 34 -12.38 17.04 10.33
C PHE A 34 -13.43 16.33 11.19
N SER A 35 -14.67 16.33 10.68
CA SER A 35 -15.72 15.43 11.17
C SER A 35 -15.44 13.98 10.79
N LEU A 36 -16.05 13.05 11.53
CA LEU A 36 -15.98 11.62 11.22
C LEU A 36 -16.44 11.32 9.78
N ASP A 37 -17.51 11.97 9.31
CA ASP A 37 -18.03 11.79 7.95
C ASP A 37 -17.02 12.23 6.88
N GLN A 38 -16.28 13.32 7.13
CA GLN A 38 -15.22 13.78 6.23
C GLN A 38 -14.06 12.79 6.21
N ALA A 39 -13.64 12.29 7.38
CA ALA A 39 -12.57 11.30 7.49
C ALA A 39 -12.90 10.00 6.75
N VAL A 40 -14.15 9.53 6.82
CA VAL A 40 -14.61 8.36 6.04
C VAL A 40 -14.52 8.60 4.54
N ARG A 41 -14.93 9.78 4.04
CA ARG A 41 -14.83 10.11 2.61
C ARG A 41 -13.38 10.10 2.14
N ILE A 42 -12.49 10.75 2.88
CA ILE A 42 -11.05 10.81 2.60
C ILE A 42 -10.44 9.40 2.60
N LEU A 43 -10.81 8.56 3.56
CA LEU A 43 -10.34 7.17 3.63
C LEU A 43 -10.72 6.39 2.37
N VAL A 44 -11.96 6.50 1.91
CA VAL A 44 -12.42 5.82 0.69
C VAL A 44 -11.67 6.34 -0.54
N GLU A 45 -11.53 7.65 -0.70
CA GLU A 45 -10.78 8.26 -1.80
C GLU A 45 -9.31 7.81 -1.82
N THR A 46 -8.69 7.73 -0.65
CA THR A 46 -7.29 7.28 -0.49
C THR A 46 -7.13 5.80 -0.88
N VAL A 47 -8.10 4.95 -0.50
CA VAL A 47 -8.10 3.53 -0.90
C VAL A 47 -8.22 3.39 -2.42
N GLU A 48 -9.06 4.19 -3.08
CA GLU A 48 -9.18 4.16 -4.54
C GLU A 48 -7.90 4.65 -5.24
N ALA A 49 -7.24 5.68 -4.71
CA ALA A 49 -5.93 6.12 -5.19
C ALA A 49 -4.88 5.00 -5.07
N ALA A 50 -4.79 4.33 -3.92
CA ALA A 50 -3.85 3.24 -3.70
C ALA A 50 -4.08 2.04 -4.65
N LYS A 51 -5.34 1.72 -4.97
CA LYS A 51 -5.68 0.68 -5.97
C LYS A 51 -5.23 1.07 -7.38
N ALA A 52 -5.36 2.34 -7.73
CA ALA A 52 -4.92 2.85 -9.03
C ALA A 52 -3.39 2.77 -9.18
N GLU A 53 -2.63 3.10 -8.12
CA GLU A 53 -1.17 2.94 -8.10
C GLU A 53 -0.75 1.49 -8.35
N GLY A 54 -1.35 0.53 -7.63
CA GLY A 54 -1.05 -0.89 -7.78
C GLY A 54 -1.39 -1.46 -9.18
N SER A 55 -2.36 -0.86 -9.88
CA SER A 55 -2.76 -1.28 -11.23
C SER A 55 -1.79 -0.84 -12.32
N THR A 56 -0.93 0.16 -12.05
CA THR A 56 0.04 0.68 -13.03
C THR A 56 1.40 -0.02 -13.01
N SER A 57 1.63 -0.96 -12.09
CA SER A 57 2.92 -1.68 -11.96
C SER A 57 3.03 -2.97 -12.79
N THR A 58 2.02 -3.34 -13.58
CA THR A 58 2.09 -4.54 -14.44
C THR A 58 2.29 -4.15 -15.91
N GLY A 59 3.52 -3.77 -16.27
CA GLY A 59 3.96 -3.77 -17.66
C GLY A 59 4.77 -2.55 -18.09
N ASP A 60 6.06 -2.50 -17.77
CA ASP A 60 7.09 -2.20 -18.76
C ASP A 60 8.48 -2.58 -18.22
N ARG A 61 8.88 -3.84 -18.43
CA ARG A 61 10.30 -4.18 -18.57
C ARG A 61 10.44 -4.86 -19.93
N PRO A 62 11.00 -4.21 -20.96
CA PRO A 62 11.39 -4.94 -22.14
C PRO A 62 12.51 -5.90 -21.72
N ALA A 63 12.23 -7.19 -21.84
CA ALA A 63 13.21 -8.26 -21.76
C ALA A 63 14.13 -8.15 -22.98
N HIS A 64 15.04 -7.18 -23.00
CA HIS A 64 16.13 -7.19 -23.96
C HIS A 64 17.29 -8.01 -23.39
N LEU A 65 17.20 -9.31 -23.66
CA LEU A 65 18.34 -10.21 -23.75
C LEU A 65 19.37 -9.61 -24.72
N THR A 66 20.55 -9.26 -24.23
CA THR A 66 21.78 -9.47 -25.03
C THR A 66 22.82 -10.11 -24.14
N SER A 67 22.84 -11.43 -24.15
CA SER A 67 24.04 -12.20 -23.84
C SER A 67 25.14 -11.76 -24.80
N THR A 68 26.23 -11.19 -24.30
CA THR A 68 27.48 -11.09 -25.06
C THR A 68 28.48 -12.05 -24.40
N PRO A 69 29.05 -13.01 -25.15
CA PRO A 69 29.93 -14.02 -24.58
C PRO A 69 31.27 -13.43 -24.16
N SER A 70 31.74 -13.90 -23.01
CA SER A 70 33.09 -13.68 -22.46
C SER A 70 34.14 -14.22 -23.44
N GLY A 71 34.80 -13.31 -24.16
CA GLY A 71 35.92 -13.61 -25.05
C GLY A 71 37.22 -13.72 -24.28
N ALA A 72 37.75 -14.95 -24.22
CA ALA A 72 39.09 -15.27 -23.76
C ALA A 72 40.16 -14.47 -24.54
N GLY A 73 41.15 -13.91 -23.82
CA GLY A 73 42.29 -13.23 -24.43
C GLY A 73 43.30 -14.19 -25.07
N PRO A 74 44.34 -13.65 -25.72
CA PRO A 74 45.59 -14.39 -25.88
C PRO A 74 46.75 -13.75 -25.13
N LYS A 75 47.55 -14.64 -24.55
CA LYS A 75 48.89 -14.44 -23.98
C LYS A 75 49.86 -13.92 -25.06
N GLY A 76 50.73 -13.00 -24.68
CA GLY A 76 52.00 -12.70 -25.37
C GLY A 76 52.80 -11.74 -24.50
N ALA A 77 53.75 -12.19 -23.68
CA ALA A 77 55.10 -12.66 -24.03
C ALA A 77 56.06 -11.51 -24.34
N ARG A 78 56.96 -11.29 -23.37
CA ARG A 78 58.25 -10.56 -23.37
C ARG A 78 58.22 -9.08 -23.03
#